data_AF-A0A653F7H6-F1
#
_entry.id   AF-A0A653F7H6-F1
#
_cell.length_a   1.000
_cell.length_b   1.000
_cell.length_c   1.000
_cell.angle_alpha   90.00
_cell.angle_beta   90.00
_cell.angle_gamma   90.00
#
_symmetry.space_group_name_H-M   'P 1'
#
loop_
_entity.id
_entity.type
_entity.pdbx_description
1 polymer ?
#
loop_
_entity_poly.entity_id
_entity_poly.type
_entity_poly.pdbx_seq_one_letter_code
_entity_poly.pdbx_strand_id
1 'polypeptide(L)' 'MLITMYAYSAADAEESDPDELFVVTTDDPAAVLHDRFPGATYEFLFSDGHTHEWVFAVRDGNDTIASLYTSEAL' A
#
# COMPACT_ATOMS: atom_id res chain seq x y z
N MET A 1 -14.12 -3.57 -10.14
CA MET A 1 -14.25 -3.48 -8.68
C MET A 1 -13.42 -2.29 -8.27
N LEU A 2 -13.99 -1.33 -7.54
CA LEU A 2 -13.22 -0.15 -7.11
C LEU A 2 -12.53 -0.47 -5.79
N ILE A 3 -11.22 -0.23 -5.74
CA ILE A 3 -10.40 -0.41 -4.54
C ILE A 3 -9.82 0.95 -4.19
N THR A 4 -9.92 1.32 -2.92
CA THR A 4 -9.19 2.47 -2.38
C THR A 4 -7.88 1.98 -1.82
N MET A 5 -6.78 2.60 -2.27
CA MET A 5 -5.43 2.31 -1.81
C MET A 5 -4.89 3.51 -1.03
N TYR A 6 -4.31 3.22 0.13
CA TYR A 6 -3.62 4.17 0.98
C TYR A 6 -2.16 3.73 1.07
N ALA A 7 -1.24 4.61 0.71
CA ALA A 7 0.19 4.35 0.83
C ALA A 7 0.82 5.36 1.77
N TYR A 8 1.60 4.87 2.72
CA TYR A 8 2.35 5.67 3.68
C TYR A 8 3.84 5.32 3.58
N SER A 9 4.73 6.26 3.85
CA SER A 9 6.17 6.00 3.90
C SER A 9 6.49 4.87 4.89
N ALA A 10 7.59 4.17 4.65
CA ALA A 10 8.08 3.25 5.67
C ALA A 10 8.50 4.07 6.90
N ALA A 11 7.75 3.93 7.99
CA ALA A 11 8.17 4.47 9.29
C ALA A 11 9.38 3.69 9.78
N ASP A 12 10.43 4.41 10.18
CA ASP A 12 11.46 3.85 11.04
C ASP A 12 10.86 3.51 12.41
N ALA A 13 11.49 2.62 13.18
CA ALA A 13 10.97 2.15 14.47
C ALA A 13 10.73 3.26 15.52
N GLU A 14 11.23 4.47 15.27
CA GLU A 14 11.07 5.66 16.11
C GLU A 14 9.98 6.62 15.60
N GLU A 15 9.46 6.42 14.39
CA GLU A 15 8.43 7.25 13.77
C GLU A 15 7.04 6.65 14.03
N SER A 16 6.19 7.42 14.72
CA SER A 16 4.82 6.97 15.06
C SER A 16 3.76 7.42 14.03
N ASP A 17 4.13 8.26 13.07
CA ASP A 17 3.21 8.88 12.11
C ASP A 17 3.88 8.96 10.73
N PRO A 18 3.82 7.89 9.91
CA PRO A 18 4.42 7.89 8.59
C PRO A 18 3.69 8.85 7.64
N ASP A 19 4.45 9.51 6.77
CA ASP A 19 3.93 10.44 5.77
C ASP A 19 3.01 9.73 4.75
N GLU A 20 1.84 10.33 4.48
CA GLU A 20 0.98 9.88 3.38
C GLU A 20 1.66 10.13 2.03
N LEU A 21 1.81 9.08 1.23
CA LEU A 21 2.33 9.15 -0.12
C LEU A 21 1.20 9.36 -1.14
N PHE A 22 0.12 8.60 -1.02
CA PHE A 22 -1.10 8.80 -1.79
C PHE A 22 -2.31 8.08 -1.21
N VAL A 23 -3.49 8.62 -1.54
CA VAL A 23 -4.78 7.93 -1.42
C VAL A 23 -5.49 7.98 -2.76
N VAL A 24 -5.89 6.82 -3.30
CA VAL A 24 -6.52 6.74 -4.62
C VAL A 24 -7.52 5.60 -4.70
N THR A 25 -8.69 5.90 -5.24
CA THR A 25 -9.70 4.90 -5.61
C THR A 25 -9.59 4.61 -7.11
N THR A 26 -9.44 3.34 -7.47
CA THR A 26 -9.22 2.92 -8.87
C THR A 26 -9.85 1.55 -9.13
N ASP A 27 -10.21 1.27 -10.39
CA ASP A 27 -10.54 -0.08 -10.86
C ASP A 27 -9.32 -0.83 -11.43
N ASP A 28 -8.18 -0.13 -11.58
CA ASP A 28 -6.91 -0.68 -12.04
C ASP A 28 -5.78 -0.38 -11.03
N PRO A 29 -5.71 -1.13 -9.91
CA PRO A 29 -4.67 -0.95 -8.91
C PRO A 29 -3.26 -1.26 -9.47
N ALA A 30 -3.16 -2.17 -10.43
CA ALA A 30 -1.87 -2.56 -11.00
C ALA A 30 -1.21 -1.40 -11.76
N ALA A 31 -1.97 -0.64 -12.55
CA ALA A 31 -1.47 0.54 -13.24
C ALA A 31 -0.97 1.62 -12.27
N VAL A 32 -1.74 1.90 -11.21
CA VAL A 32 -1.34 2.87 -10.18
C VAL A 32 -0.08 2.44 -9.46
N LEU A 33 0.00 1.17 -9.04
CA LEU A 33 1.18 0.63 -8.36
C LEU A 33 2.43 0.66 -9.25
N HIS A 34 2.27 0.42 -10.55
CA HIS A 34 3.36 0.52 -11.52
C HIS A 34 3.86 1.96 -11.71
N ASP A 35 2.96 2.95 -11.73
CA ASP A 35 3.30 4.37 -11.84
C ASP A 35 3.94 4.93 -10.56
N ARG A 36 3.37 4.61 -9.40
CA ARG A 36 3.78 5.17 -8.10
C ARG A 36 5.01 4.49 -7.51
N PHE A 37 5.19 3.19 -7.74
CA PHE A 37 6.31 2.42 -7.22
C PHE A 37 6.95 1.57 -8.33
N PRO A 38 7.58 2.22 -9.33
CA PRO A 38 8.14 1.53 -10.48
C PRO A 38 9.26 0.57 -10.06
N GLY A 39 9.11 -0.71 -10.41
CA GLY A 39 10.10 -1.75 -10.09
C GLY A 39 10.03 -2.30 -8.67
N ALA A 40 9.08 -1.83 -7.85
CA ALA A 40 8.90 -2.35 -6.50
C ALA A 40 8.33 -3.77 -6.48
N THR A 41 8.63 -4.49 -5.40
CA THR A 41 8.01 -5.76 -5.06
C THR A 41 7.09 -5.60 -3.87
N TYR A 42 6.11 -6.49 -3.73
CA TYR A 42 5.06 -6.39 -2.73
C TYR A 42 5.04 -7.65 -1.87
N GLU A 43 5.21 -7.50 -0.56
CA GLU A 43 5.11 -8.58 0.40
C GLU A 43 3.79 -8.47 1.15
N PHE A 44 2.99 -9.53 1.13
CA PHE A 44 1.76 -9.61 1.90
C PHE A 44 2.06 -9.70 3.40
N LEU A 45 1.45 -8.82 4.19
CA LEU A 45 1.63 -8.80 5.65
C LEU A 45 0.40 -9.34 6.38
N PHE A 46 -0.77 -8.80 6.05
CA PHE A 46 -2.00 -9.04 6.80
C PHE A 46 -3.24 -8.79 5.93
N SER A 47 -4.35 -9.43 6.27
CA SER A 47 -5.68 -9.11 5.72
C SER A 47 -6.75 -9.20 6.79
N ASP A 48 -7.68 -8.25 6.79
CA ASP A 48 -8.93 -8.35 7.57
C ASP A 48 -10.08 -8.81 6.67
N GLY A 49 -10.63 -9.99 6.99
CA GLY A 49 -11.71 -10.60 6.21
C GLY A 49 -13.10 -10.00 6.44
N HIS A 50 -13.29 -9.14 7.45
CA HIS A 50 -14.56 -8.47 7.70
C HIS A 50 -14.65 -7.16 6.91
N THR A 51 -13.55 -6.42 6.84
CA THR A 51 -13.46 -5.14 6.12
C THR A 51 -12.95 -5.30 4.68
N HIS A 52 -12.54 -6.51 4.28
CA HIS A 52 -11.90 -6.79 2.99
C HIS A 52 -10.70 -5.86 2.77
N GLU A 53 -9.89 -5.72 3.82
CA GLU A 53 -8.68 -4.90 3.80
C GLU A 53 -7.45 -5.79 3.66
N TRP A 54 -6.54 -5.44 2.74
CA TRP A 54 -5.25 -6.11 2.59
C TRP A 54 -4.11 -5.13 2.81
N VAL A 55 -3.06 -5.59 3.51
CA VAL A 55 -1.89 -4.81 3.87
C VAL A 55 -0.63 -5.45 3.27
N PHE A 56 0.17 -4.63 2.60
CA PHE A 56 1.40 -5.04 1.93
C PHE A 56 2.57 -4.12 2.33
N ALA A 57 3.76 -4.70 2.49
CA ALA A 57 5.00 -3.94 2.43
C ALA A 57 5.40 -3.73 0.97
N VAL A 58 5.72 -2.49 0.61
CA VAL A 58 6.30 -2.13 -0.69
C VAL A 58 7.82 -2.08 -0.55
N ARG A 59 8.53 -2.83 -1.39
CA ARG A 59 9.98 -2.99 -1.31
C ARG A 59 10.70 -2.54 -2.57
N ASP A 60 11.80 -1.83 -2.38
CA ASP A 60 12.82 -1.60 -3.41
C ASP A 60 14.05 -2.46 -3.05
N GLY A 61 14.22 -3.59 -3.75
CA GLY A 61 15.21 -4.59 -3.36
C GLY A 61 14.92 -5.18 -1.97
N ASN A 62 15.83 -4.94 -1.01
CA ASN A 62 15.71 -5.44 0.37
C ASN A 62 15.10 -4.40 1.33
N ASP A 63 14.93 -3.16 0.89
CA ASP A 63 14.49 -2.05 1.72
C ASP A 63 12.97 -1.90 1.62
N THR A 64 12.32 -1.73 2.77
CA THR A 64 10.88 -1.39 2.80
C THR A 64 10.76 0.12 2.66
N ILE A 65 10.03 0.56 1.63
CA ILE A 65 9.92 1.99 1.28
C ILE A 65 8.53 2.57 1.58
N ALA A 66 7.51 1.70 1.65
CA ALA A 66 6.15 2.11 1.97
C ALA A 66 5.33 0.94 2.56
N SER A 67 4.27 1.29 3.27
CA SER A 67 3.18 0.38 3.63
C SER A 67 1.94 0.71 2.80
N LEU A 68 1.37 -0.29 2.16
CA LEU A 68 0.19 -0.17 1.30
C LEU A 68 -1.00 -0.86 1.97
N TYR A 69 -2.06 -0.10 2.19
CA TYR A 69 -3.34 -0.56 2.70
C TYR A 69 -4.36 -0.48 1.57
N THR A 70 -5.24 -1.47 1.50
CA THR A 70 -6.31 -1.51 0.51
C THR A 70 -7.63 -1.69 1.23
N SER A 71 -8.68 -1.07 0.71
CA SER A 71 -10.04 -1.21 1.21
C SER A 71 -10.99 -1.26 0.01
N GLU A 72 -11.95 -2.19 0.02
CA GLU A 72 -13.00 -2.20 -0.99
C GLU A 72 -13.85 -0.93 -0.89
N ALA A 73 -14.01 -0.21 -2.00
CA ALA A 73 -14.93 0.91 -2.04
C ALA A 73 -16.37 0.37 -2.12
N LEU A 74 -17.13 0.53 -1.04
CA LEU A 74 -18.57 0.18 -0.95
C LEU A 74 -19.42 1.02 -1.92
#